data_AF-A0A5J4JEE3-F1
#
_entry.id   AF-A0A5J4JEE3-F1
#
_cell.length_a   1.000
_cell.length_b   1.000
_cell.length_c   1.000
_cell.angle_alpha   90.00
_cell.angle_beta   90.00
_cell.angle_gamma   90.00
#
_symmetry.space_group_name_H-M   'P 1'
#
loop_
_entity.id
_entity.type
_entity.pdbx_description
1 polymer ?
#
loop_
_entity_poly.entity_id
_entity_poly.type
_entity_poly.pdbx_seq_one_letter_code
_entity_poly.pdbx_strand_id
1 'polypeptide(L)'
;MMNYNIRGENIEVTPAIRDYVEKKVNKLDRYFVETPNTSVNVKLKVNPDKTSKVEITIPMPHLVLRAEESNEDMYAAIDLITDKLERQIRKHKTKVNRKLREKGSTRELFTPDAGLKDNQAEKEEDTELQIVRTKHFNLKPMDSEEAVLQMNLLGHNFFIYTDAETNNTNIVYRRKDGKYGLIETV
;
A
#
# COMPACT_ATOMS: atom_id res chain seq x y z
N MET A 1 -1.26 -22.21 -5.80
CA MET A 1 -0.78 -21.82 -7.14
C MET A 1 -1.20 -20.38 -7.35
N MET A 2 -0.30 -19.44 -7.62
CA MET A 2 -0.69 -18.04 -7.79
C MET A 2 -1.20 -17.81 -9.21
N ASN A 3 -2.34 -17.11 -9.32
CA ASN A 3 -2.92 -16.77 -10.61
C ASN A 3 -2.52 -15.34 -10.97
N TYR A 4 -1.81 -15.18 -12.08
CA TYR A 4 -1.36 -13.88 -12.56
C TYR A 4 -2.34 -13.30 -13.58
N ASN A 5 -2.97 -12.17 -13.25
CA ASN A 5 -3.84 -11.42 -14.15
C ASN A 5 -3.09 -10.15 -14.58
N ILE A 6 -2.46 -10.22 -15.75
CA ILE A 6 -1.68 -9.11 -16.31
C ILE A 6 -2.52 -8.40 -17.36
N ARG A 7 -2.77 -7.11 -17.14
CA ARG A 7 -3.49 -6.23 -18.06
C ARG A 7 -2.60 -5.08 -18.51
N GLY A 8 -2.47 -4.90 -19.81
CA GLY A 8 -1.82 -3.74 -20.43
C GLY A 8 -2.87 -2.73 -20.91
N GLU A 9 -2.70 -1.46 -20.54
CA GLU A 9 -3.44 -0.32 -21.07
C GLU A 9 -2.47 0.46 -21.97
N ASN A 10 -2.77 0.50 -23.29
CA ASN A 10 -1.89 1.07 -24.33
C ASN A 10 -0.54 0.36 -24.53
N ILE A 11 -0.42 -0.91 -24.11
CA ILE A 11 0.75 -1.75 -24.37
C ILE A 11 0.34 -3.20 -24.64
N GLU A 12 0.99 -3.85 -25.61
CA GLU A 12 0.88 -5.28 -25.79
C GLU A 12 1.73 -6.02 -24.76
N VAL A 13 1.09 -6.87 -23.96
CA VAL A 13 1.79 -7.70 -22.98
C VAL A 13 2.48 -8.85 -23.71
N THR A 14 3.76 -8.70 -23.99
CA THR A 14 4.56 -9.77 -24.59
C THR A 14 4.82 -10.89 -23.56
N PRO A 15 5.07 -12.13 -24.02
CA PRO A 15 5.43 -13.24 -23.13
C PRO A 15 6.65 -12.94 -22.25
N ALA A 16 7.62 -12.18 -22.76
CA ALA A 16 8.81 -11.79 -22.01
C ALA A 16 8.47 -10.96 -20.76
N ILE A 17 7.49 -10.07 -20.84
CA ILE A 17 7.04 -9.25 -19.71
C ILE A 17 6.34 -10.12 -18.67
N ARG A 18 5.50 -11.07 -19.12
CA ARG A 18 4.83 -12.03 -18.23
C ARG A 18 5.85 -12.86 -17.45
N ASP A 19 6.80 -13.46 -18.15
CA ASP A 19 7.85 -14.28 -17.54
C ASP A 19 8.70 -13.45 -16.55
N TYR A 20 8.95 -12.18 -16.87
CA TYR A 20 9.72 -11.29 -16.00
C TYR A 20 8.96 -10.99 -14.70
N VAL A 21 7.67 -10.65 -14.80
CA VAL A 21 6.80 -10.41 -13.64
C VAL A 21 6.69 -11.67 -12.79
N GLU A 22 6.46 -12.84 -13.39
CA GLU A 22 6.37 -14.11 -12.67
C GLU A 22 7.67 -14.43 -11.91
N LYS A 23 8.84 -14.27 -12.56
CA LYS A 23 10.14 -14.49 -11.90
C LYS A 23 10.36 -13.56 -10.70
N LYS A 24 9.95 -12.29 -10.82
CA LYS A 24 10.15 -11.29 -9.76
C LYS A 24 9.17 -11.50 -8.61
N VAL A 25 7.90 -11.78 -8.91
CA VAL A 25 6.87 -12.04 -7.88
C VAL A 25 7.08 -13.39 -7.20
N ASN A 26 7.60 -14.41 -7.89
CA ASN A 26 7.97 -15.69 -7.26
C ASN A 26 9.02 -15.53 -6.14
N LYS A 27 9.82 -14.46 -6.12
CA LYS A 27 10.71 -14.19 -4.97
C LYS A 27 9.92 -13.89 -3.69
N LEU A 28 8.74 -13.29 -3.84
CA LEU A 28 7.85 -12.95 -2.74
C LEU A 28 7.13 -14.21 -2.19
N ASP A 29 7.00 -15.29 -2.97
CA ASP A 29 6.38 -16.57 -2.55
C ASP A 29 7.00 -17.17 -1.30
N ARG A 30 8.31 -16.98 -1.10
CA ARG A 30 9.01 -17.42 0.13
C ARG A 30 8.35 -16.86 1.40
N TYR A 31 7.69 -15.71 1.30
CA TYR A 31 7.02 -15.08 2.43
C TYR A 31 5.54 -15.47 2.57
N PHE A 32 4.92 -16.04 1.53
CA PHE A 32 3.48 -16.32 1.41
C PHE A 32 3.07 -17.77 1.74
N VAL A 33 3.85 -18.47 2.57
CA VAL A 33 3.67 -19.89 2.95
C VAL A 33 2.23 -20.27 3.37
N GLU A 34 1.39 -19.31 3.78
CA GLU A 34 0.07 -19.55 4.37
C GLU A 34 -1.14 -19.22 3.46
N THR A 35 -0.98 -18.70 2.24
CA THR A 35 -2.13 -18.30 1.39
C THR A 35 -2.19 -19.09 0.08
N PRO A 36 -3.04 -20.15 -0.02
CA PRO A 36 -2.99 -21.09 -1.15
C PRO A 36 -3.47 -20.56 -2.51
N ASN A 37 -4.23 -19.46 -2.57
CA ASN A 37 -4.94 -19.02 -3.79
C ASN A 37 -4.95 -17.49 -3.96
N THR A 38 -3.77 -16.89 -4.06
CA THR A 38 -3.66 -15.44 -4.26
C THR A 38 -3.67 -15.10 -5.75
N SER A 39 -4.56 -14.21 -6.17
CA SER A 39 -4.57 -13.64 -7.52
C SER A 39 -3.76 -12.34 -7.56
N VAL A 40 -2.71 -12.30 -8.37
CA VAL A 40 -1.90 -11.10 -8.53
C VAL A 40 -2.43 -10.31 -9.73
N ASN A 41 -2.98 -9.13 -9.46
CA ASN A 41 -3.45 -8.24 -10.51
C ASN A 41 -2.35 -7.22 -10.85
N VAL A 42 -1.86 -7.25 -12.07
CA VAL A 42 -0.84 -6.33 -12.58
C VAL A 42 -1.47 -5.47 -13.66
N LYS A 43 -1.46 -4.16 -13.47
CA LYS A 43 -1.84 -3.17 -14.48
C LYS A 43 -0.61 -2.43 -14.95
N LEU A 44 -0.38 -2.47 -16.25
CA LEU A 44 0.72 -1.80 -16.93
C LEU A 44 0.09 -0.70 -17.78
N LYS A 45 0.45 0.56 -17.54
CA LYS A 45 -0.05 1.70 -18.30
C LYS A 45 1.13 2.50 -18.83
N VAL A 46 1.19 2.71 -20.14
CA VAL A 46 2.17 3.60 -20.75
C VAL A 46 1.48 4.91 -21.12
N ASN A 47 2.01 6.02 -20.58
CA ASN A 47 1.53 7.35 -20.93
C ASN A 47 2.24 7.85 -22.20
N PRO A 48 1.65 8.82 -22.92
CA PRO A 48 2.27 9.47 -24.09
C PRO A 48 3.63 10.11 -23.79
N ASP A 49 3.85 10.54 -22.55
CA ASP A 49 5.08 11.19 -22.07
C ASP A 49 6.23 10.19 -21.85
N LYS A 50 6.17 8.98 -22.43
CA LYS A 50 7.10 7.86 -22.25
C LYS A 50 7.25 7.35 -20.81
N THR A 51 6.41 7.81 -19.89
CA THR A 51 6.38 7.30 -18.52
C THR A 51 5.50 6.06 -18.44
N SER A 52 6.07 5.00 -17.90
CA SER A 52 5.42 3.73 -17.64
C SER A 52 4.98 3.68 -16.19
N LYS A 53 3.68 3.47 -15.97
CA LYS A 53 3.08 3.32 -14.66
C LYS A 53 2.69 1.86 -14.45
N VAL A 54 3.20 1.28 -13.38
CA VAL A 54 2.95 -0.11 -13.02
C VAL A 54 2.23 -0.14 -11.66
N GLU A 55 1.13 -0.87 -11.62
CA GLU A 55 0.33 -1.07 -10.41
C GLU A 55 0.18 -2.57 -10.17
N ILE A 56 0.65 -3.03 -9.01
CA ILE A 56 0.48 -4.41 -8.57
C ILE A 56 -0.42 -4.42 -7.34
N THR A 57 -1.51 -5.19 -7.43
CA THR A 57 -2.46 -5.39 -6.34
C THR A 57 -2.58 -6.87 -6.02
N ILE A 58 -2.32 -7.21 -4.77
CA ILE A 58 -2.37 -8.58 -4.22
C ILE A 58 -3.41 -8.56 -3.08
N PRO A 59 -4.64 -9.03 -3.34
CA PRO A 59 -5.65 -9.20 -2.31
C PRO A 59 -5.32 -10.45 -1.47
N MET A 60 -5.10 -10.26 -0.17
CA MET A 60 -5.05 -11.33 0.81
C MET A 60 -6.31 -11.31 1.70
N PRO A 61 -6.64 -12.42 2.39
CA PRO A 61 -7.86 -12.51 3.19
C PRO A 61 -8.05 -11.41 4.24
N HIS A 62 -6.95 -10.86 4.77
CA HIS A 62 -6.99 -9.85 5.85
C HIS A 62 -6.31 -8.52 5.49
N LEU A 63 -5.72 -8.41 4.30
CA LEU A 63 -4.98 -7.24 3.87
C LEU A 63 -4.90 -7.17 2.35
N VAL A 64 -5.02 -5.98 1.78
CA VAL A 64 -4.70 -5.75 0.37
C VAL A 64 -3.32 -5.12 0.29
N LEU A 65 -2.36 -5.80 -0.33
CA LEU A 65 -1.08 -5.18 -0.68
C LEU A 65 -1.23 -4.49 -2.03
N ARG A 66 -0.92 -3.21 -2.06
CA ARG A 66 -0.96 -2.39 -3.26
C ARG A 66 0.32 -1.58 -3.33
N ALA A 67 0.96 -1.63 -4.50
CA ALA A 67 2.12 -0.83 -4.81
C ALA A 67 1.94 -0.24 -6.22
N GLU A 68 2.32 1.04 -6.33
CA GLU A 68 2.24 1.81 -7.56
C GLU A 68 3.58 2.52 -7.73
N GLU A 69 4.15 2.41 -8.92
CA GLU A 69 5.33 3.15 -9.34
C GLU A 69 5.16 3.70 -10.76
N SER A 70 5.82 4.84 -10.99
CA SER A 70 5.95 5.44 -12.31
C SER A 70 7.44 5.62 -12.60
N ASN A 71 7.90 5.11 -13.74
CA ASN A 71 9.29 5.23 -14.18
C ASN A 71 9.35 5.32 -15.72
N GLU A 72 10.46 5.76 -16.28
CA GLU A 72 10.68 5.77 -17.73
C GLU A 72 10.82 4.33 -18.27
N ASP A 73 11.54 3.48 -17.52
CA ASP A 73 11.69 2.06 -17.82
C ASP A 73 10.72 1.19 -17.00
N MET A 74 9.92 0.39 -17.70
CA MET A 74 8.98 -0.55 -17.11
C MET A 74 9.67 -1.67 -16.32
N TYR A 75 10.83 -2.16 -16.76
CA TYR A 75 11.56 -3.21 -16.02
C TYR A 75 12.07 -2.69 -14.69
N ALA A 76 12.59 -1.45 -14.67
CA ALA A 76 13.01 -0.78 -13.45
C ALA A 76 11.82 -0.51 -12.50
N ALA A 77 10.65 -0.14 -13.05
CA ALA A 77 9.44 0.04 -12.25
C ALA A 77 9.00 -1.27 -11.56
N ILE A 78 9.08 -2.41 -12.26
CA ILE A 78 8.75 -3.72 -11.68
C ILE A 78 9.68 -4.04 -10.50
N ASP A 79 10.97 -3.77 -10.66
CA ASP A 79 11.97 -4.03 -9.62
C ASP A 79 11.71 -3.18 -8.36
N LEU A 80 11.48 -1.88 -8.54
CA LEU A 80 11.13 -0.96 -7.44
C LEU A 80 9.83 -1.37 -6.73
N ILE A 81 8.84 -1.85 -7.49
CA ILE A 81 7.60 -2.36 -6.91
C ILE A 81 7.86 -3.63 -6.09
N THR A 82 8.71 -4.54 -6.56
CA THR A 82 9.02 -5.75 -5.82
C THR A 82 9.68 -5.44 -4.47
N ASP A 83 10.58 -4.46 -4.43
CA ASP A 83 11.22 -4.00 -3.19
C ASP A 83 10.20 -3.34 -2.24
N LYS A 84 9.28 -2.51 -2.78
CA LYS A 84 8.17 -1.92 -2.01
C LYS A 84 7.26 -2.99 -1.41
N LEU A 85 6.88 -4.00 -2.18
CA LEU A 85 6.05 -5.11 -1.71
C LEU A 85 6.78 -5.94 -0.64
N GLU A 86 8.07 -6.21 -0.82
CA GLU A 86 8.87 -6.92 0.19
C GLU A 86 8.91 -6.15 1.52
N ARG A 87 9.14 -4.84 1.47
CA ARG A 87 9.10 -3.96 2.66
C ARG A 87 7.73 -4.00 3.34
N GLN A 88 6.64 -3.96 2.60
CA GLN A 88 5.28 -4.07 3.16
C GLN A 88 5.05 -5.42 3.86
N ILE A 89 5.52 -6.53 3.27
CA ILE A 89 5.41 -7.86 3.86
C ILE A 89 6.22 -7.98 5.15
N ARG A 90 7.47 -7.48 5.16
CA ARG A 90 8.33 -7.48 6.35
C ARG A 90 7.69 -6.71 7.51
N LYS A 91 7.20 -5.49 7.25
CA LYS A 91 6.49 -4.67 8.24
C LYS A 91 5.23 -5.34 8.79
N HIS A 92 4.53 -6.11 7.96
CA HIS A 92 3.35 -6.84 8.41
C HIS A 92 3.73 -8.02 9.34
N LYS A 93 4.72 -8.83 8.96
CA LYS A 93 5.16 -9.95 9.80
C LYS A 93 5.66 -9.49 11.16
N THR A 94 6.44 -8.40 11.23
CA THR A 94 6.89 -7.84 12.52
C THR A 94 5.71 -7.34 13.37
N LYS A 95 4.69 -6.72 12.75
CA LYS A 95 3.48 -6.27 13.44
C LYS A 95 2.62 -7.42 13.98
N VAL A 96 2.44 -8.50 13.21
CA VAL A 96 1.70 -9.69 13.63
C VAL A 96 2.42 -10.38 14.80
N ASN A 97 3.74 -10.58 14.68
CA ASN A 97 4.54 -11.17 15.76
C ASN A 97 4.51 -10.31 17.03
N ARG A 98 4.52 -8.97 16.91
CA ARG A 98 4.40 -8.06 18.06
C ARG A 98 3.02 -8.14 18.72
N LYS A 99 1.95 -8.16 17.93
CA LYS A 99 0.57 -8.31 18.46
C LYS A 99 0.35 -9.65 19.15
N LEU A 100 0.94 -10.75 18.65
CA LEU A 100 0.93 -12.03 19.36
C LEU A 100 1.70 -11.94 20.69
N ARG A 101 2.84 -11.23 20.71
CA ARG A 101 3.66 -11.03 21.91
C ARG A 101 2.98 -10.14 22.96
N GLU A 102 2.18 -9.16 22.53
CA GLU A 102 1.39 -8.29 23.41
C GLU A 102 0.11 -8.96 23.94
N LYS A 103 -0.46 -9.95 23.23
CA LYS A 103 -1.71 -10.62 23.63
C LYS A 103 -1.57 -11.87 24.52
N GLY A 104 -0.35 -12.21 24.95
CA GLY A 104 -0.15 -13.03 26.15
C GLY A 104 0.72 -14.27 25.98
N SER A 105 1.85 -14.27 26.68
CA SER A 105 2.19 -15.32 27.64
C SER A 105 3.52 -14.98 28.33
N THR A 106 3.42 -14.56 29.57
CA THR A 106 4.44 -14.79 30.59
C THR A 106 4.65 -16.31 30.73
N ARG A 107 5.75 -16.82 30.16
CA ARG A 107 6.45 -18.08 30.50
C ARG A 107 7.70 -18.14 29.61
N GLU A 108 8.80 -17.56 30.06
CA GLU A 108 9.85 -18.18 30.90
C GLU A 108 11.04 -18.63 30.02
N LEU A 109 12.25 -18.23 30.46
CA LEU A 109 13.54 -18.89 30.20
C LEU A 109 14.19 -18.69 28.81
N PHE A 110 14.78 -17.52 28.57
CA PHE A 110 16.13 -17.48 27.97
C PHE A 110 17.00 -16.52 28.78
N THR A 111 17.91 -17.12 29.55
CA THR A 111 19.02 -16.53 30.29
C THR A 111 19.89 -15.63 29.41
N PRO A 112 20.42 -14.51 29.94
CA PRO A 112 21.38 -13.69 29.21
C PRO A 112 22.78 -14.25 29.45
N ASP A 113 23.33 -15.06 28.54
CA ASP A 113 24.78 -15.06 28.33
C ASP A 113 25.23 -15.78 27.05
N ALA A 114 26.45 -15.44 26.62
CA ALA A 114 27.24 -15.97 25.50
C ALA A 114 27.00 -15.30 24.13
N GLY A 115 27.75 -14.22 23.90
CA GLY A 115 27.69 -13.40 22.70
C GLY A 115 28.35 -13.99 21.46
N LEU A 116 28.15 -13.30 20.33
CA LEU A 116 29.07 -13.24 19.20
C LEU A 116 28.72 -12.05 18.29
N LYS A 117 29.63 -11.07 18.33
CA LYS A 117 30.13 -10.16 17.29
C LYS A 117 29.30 -9.95 16.01
N ASP A 118 29.06 -8.65 15.78
CA ASP A 118 29.29 -7.93 14.53
C ASP A 118 28.44 -8.33 13.32
N ASN A 119 27.42 -7.51 13.04
CA ASN A 119 27.33 -6.86 11.74
C ASN A 119 26.40 -5.66 11.82
N GLN A 120 26.84 -4.60 11.16
CA GLN A 120 26.24 -3.29 11.04
C GLN A 120 24.73 -3.41 10.78
N ALA A 121 23.94 -3.24 11.84
CA ALA A 121 22.55 -2.87 11.71
C ALA A 121 22.57 -1.42 11.26
N GLU A 122 22.45 -1.21 9.95
CA GLU A 122 21.81 -0.02 9.43
C GLU A 122 20.55 0.18 10.28
N LYS A 123 20.61 1.16 11.19
CA LYS A 123 19.43 1.77 11.78
C LYS A 123 18.74 2.48 10.61
N GLU A 124 18.06 1.72 9.75
CA GLU A 124 16.90 2.24 9.06
C GLU A 124 16.02 2.73 10.21
N GLU A 125 15.92 4.05 10.35
CA GLU A 125 15.01 4.68 11.27
C GLU A 125 13.63 4.06 11.00
N ASP A 126 13.27 3.13 11.87
CA ASP A 126 11.90 2.74 12.17
C ASP A 126 11.23 4.06 12.57
N THR A 127 10.80 4.81 11.55
CA THR A 127 9.72 5.76 11.67
C THR A 127 8.51 4.91 12.01
N GLU A 128 8.45 4.50 13.27
CA GLU A 128 7.23 4.09 13.93
C GLU A 128 6.17 5.05 13.43
N LEU A 129 5.09 4.52 12.85
CA LEU A 129 3.96 5.31 12.42
C LEU A 129 3.28 5.87 13.68
N GLN A 130 3.92 6.86 14.30
CA GLN A 130 3.42 7.58 15.43
C GLN A 130 2.35 8.50 14.88
N ILE A 131 1.13 8.35 15.39
CA ILE A 131 0.07 9.31 15.10
C ILE A 131 0.49 10.60 15.78
N VAL A 132 1.12 11.49 15.02
CA VAL A 132 1.74 12.72 15.52
C VAL A 132 0.70 13.68 16.10
N ARG A 133 -0.53 13.65 15.57
CA ARG A 133 -1.58 14.58 15.96
C ARG A 133 -2.96 14.04 15.64
N THR A 134 -3.86 14.15 16.62
CA THR A 134 -5.30 13.88 16.44
C THR A 134 -6.05 15.20 16.41
N LYS A 135 -6.79 15.46 15.32
CA LYS A 135 -7.67 16.62 15.17
C LYS A 135 -9.11 16.13 15.22
N HIS A 136 -9.88 16.62 16.18
CA HIS A 136 -11.31 16.37 16.25
C HIS A 136 -12.03 17.43 15.43
N PHE A 137 -12.95 17.03 14.56
CA PHE A 137 -13.76 17.92 13.75
C PHE A 137 -15.22 17.52 13.86
N ASN A 138 -16.10 18.49 13.99
CA ASN A 138 -17.54 18.26 13.98
C ASN A 138 -17.98 18.16 12.53
N LEU A 139 -18.45 16.99 12.10
CA LEU A 139 -19.00 16.83 10.77
C LEU A 139 -20.30 17.62 10.68
N LYS A 140 -20.36 18.54 9.73
CA LYS A 140 -21.59 19.25 9.37
C LYS A 140 -22.15 18.63 8.09
N PRO A 141 -23.48 18.47 7.98
CA PRO A 141 -24.09 18.09 6.72
C PRO A 141 -23.86 19.23 5.70
N MET A 142 -23.27 18.89 4.56
CA MET A 142 -23.02 19.81 3.45
C MET A 142 -22.94 19.03 2.14
N ASP A 143 -22.97 19.72 1.02
CA ASP A 143 -22.76 19.12 -0.31
C ASP A 143 -21.27 18.95 -0.64
N SER A 144 -20.97 18.08 -1.60
CA SER A 144 -19.65 17.79 -2.12
C SER A 144 -18.90 19.04 -2.63
N GLU A 145 -19.60 19.97 -3.30
CA GLU A 145 -19.00 21.22 -3.78
C GLU A 145 -18.64 22.16 -2.62
N GLU A 146 -19.51 22.24 -1.62
CA GLU A 146 -19.28 23.04 -0.41
C GLU A 146 -18.09 22.47 0.39
N ALA A 147 -17.98 21.14 0.48
CA ALA A 147 -16.84 20.47 1.09
C ALA A 147 -15.52 20.79 0.37
N VAL A 148 -15.51 20.88 -0.97
CA VAL A 148 -14.33 21.31 -1.75
C VAL A 148 -13.94 22.74 -1.42
N LEU A 149 -14.91 23.65 -1.30
CA LEU A 149 -14.66 25.05 -0.96
C LEU A 149 -14.04 25.18 0.44
N GLN A 150 -14.63 24.50 1.44
CA GLN A 150 -14.13 24.49 2.81
C GLN A 150 -12.72 23.88 2.90
N MET A 151 -12.47 22.80 2.15
CA MET A 151 -11.16 22.19 2.04
C MET A 151 -10.10 23.19 1.54
N ASN A 152 -10.43 23.95 0.49
CA ASN A 152 -9.53 24.93 -0.11
C ASN A 152 -9.29 26.14 0.81
N LEU A 153 -10.31 26.62 1.52
CA LEU A 153 -10.18 27.70 2.51
C LEU A 153 -9.27 27.32 3.68
N LEU A 154 -9.35 26.06 4.13
CA LEU A 154 -8.48 25.53 5.19
C LEU A 154 -7.09 25.12 4.69
N GLY A 155 -6.86 25.10 3.38
CA GLY A 155 -5.62 24.65 2.77
C GLY A 155 -5.30 23.18 3.06
N HIS A 156 -6.33 22.33 3.28
CA HIS A 156 -6.14 20.91 3.53
C HIS A 156 -6.17 20.09 2.24
N ASN A 157 -5.48 18.94 2.23
CA ASN A 157 -5.48 18.03 1.08
C ASN A 157 -6.66 17.05 1.10
N PHE A 158 -7.36 16.96 2.23
CA PHE A 158 -8.55 16.15 2.40
C PHE A 158 -9.52 16.85 3.35
N PHE A 159 -10.81 16.57 3.20
CA PHE A 159 -11.88 17.10 4.03
C PHE A 159 -12.96 16.04 4.21
N ILE A 160 -13.35 15.83 5.46
CA ILE A 160 -14.37 14.84 5.85
C ILE A 160 -15.64 15.61 6.18
N TYR A 161 -16.76 15.19 5.60
CA TYR A 161 -18.06 15.82 5.80
C TYR A 161 -19.16 14.74 5.81
N THR A 162 -20.33 15.12 6.30
CA THR A 162 -21.52 14.30 6.15
C THR A 162 -22.27 14.85 4.94
N ASP A 163 -22.67 13.98 4.03
CA ASP A 163 -23.47 14.38 2.88
C ASP A 163 -24.90 14.69 3.33
N ALA A 164 -25.45 15.81 2.84
CA ALA A 164 -26.79 16.26 3.18
C ALA A 164 -27.89 15.36 2.58
N GLU A 165 -27.63 14.70 1.45
CA GLU A 165 -28.62 13.83 0.80
C GLU A 165 -28.61 12.43 1.39
N THR A 166 -27.41 11.84 1.51
CA THR A 166 -27.26 10.43 1.91
C THR A 166 -27.07 10.24 3.42
N ASN A 167 -26.78 11.30 4.18
CA ASN A 167 -26.34 11.25 5.58
C ASN A 167 -25.08 10.37 5.82
N ASN A 168 -24.38 10.00 4.75
CA ASN A 168 -23.16 9.19 4.84
C ASN A 168 -21.93 10.06 5.06
N THR A 169 -20.88 9.46 5.62
CA THR A 169 -19.60 10.15 5.80
C THR A 169 -18.81 10.08 4.52
N ASN A 170 -18.61 11.25 3.90
CA ASN A 170 -17.89 11.35 2.66
C ASN A 170 -16.56 12.10 2.87
N ILE A 171 -15.57 11.75 2.05
CA ILE A 171 -14.24 12.34 2.10
C ILE A 171 -13.89 12.89 0.73
N VAL A 172 -13.73 14.21 0.65
CA VAL A 172 -13.12 14.87 -0.52
C VAL A 172 -11.61 14.91 -0.31
N TYR A 173 -10.84 14.63 -1.36
CA TYR A 173 -9.39 14.75 -1.33
C TYR A 173 -8.84 15.28 -2.64
N ARG A 174 -7.67 15.94 -2.58
CA ARG A 174 -6.94 16.41 -3.75
C ARG A 174 -6.07 15.28 -4.30
N ARG A 175 -6.25 14.94 -5.57
CA ARG A 175 -5.41 13.98 -6.30
C ARG A 175 -4.06 14.63 -6.64
N LYS A 176 -3.05 13.80 -6.89
CA LYS A 176 -1.74 14.27 -7.38
C LYS A 176 -1.83 15.04 -8.69
N ASP A 177 -2.83 14.73 -9.51
CA ASP A 177 -3.11 15.37 -10.80
C ASP A 177 -3.79 16.75 -10.65
N GLY A 178 -3.97 17.26 -9.43
CA GLY A 178 -4.64 18.54 -9.13
C GLY A 178 -6.17 18.49 -9.14
N LYS A 179 -6.76 17.41 -9.67
CA LYS A 179 -8.21 17.16 -9.65
C LYS A 179 -8.70 16.73 -8.26
N TYR A 180 -10.01 16.84 -8.02
CA TYR A 180 -10.65 16.36 -6.80
C TYR A 180 -11.09 14.89 -6.94
N GLY A 181 -11.04 14.15 -5.85
CA GLY A 181 -11.62 12.83 -5.72
C GLY A 181 -12.57 12.77 -4.53
N LEU A 182 -13.60 11.95 -4.65
CA LEU A 182 -14.58 11.67 -3.60
C LEU A 182 -14.42 10.20 -3.18
N ILE A 183 -14.42 9.95 -1.86
CA ILE A 183 -14.53 8.62 -1.27
C ILE A 183 -15.82 8.63 -0.46
N GLU A 184 -16.73 7.74 -0.80
CA GLU A 184 -17.99 7.53 -0.10
C GLU A 184 -17.86 6.30 0.80
N THR A 185 -18.37 6.40 2.03
CA THR A 185 -18.55 5.22 2.88
C THR A 185 -19.95 4.67 2.67
N VAL A 186 -20.03 3.41 2.22
CA VAL A 186 -21.30 2.66 2.07
C VAL A 186 -21.59 1.87 3.33
#